data_AF-A0AAU7QTD1-F1
#
_entry.id   AF-A0AAU7QTD1-F1
#
_cell.length_a   1.000
_cell.length_b   1.000
_cell.length_c   1.000
_cell.angle_alpha   90.00
_cell.angle_beta   90.00
_cell.angle_gamma   90.00
#
_symmetry.space_group_name_H-M   'P 1'
#
loop_
_entity.id
_entity.type
_entity.pdbx_description
1 polymer ?
#
loop_
_entity_poly.entity_id
_entity_poly.type
_entity_poly.pdbx_seq_one_letter_code
_entity_poly.pdbx_strand_id
1 'polypeptide(L)' 'MKNSFKINIIKYNYLTKIILKINNLNNHLMNNKKDYNSKRTLFILLNKKKKIIKYLTKNNVYKK' A
#
# COMPACT_ATOMS: atom_id res chain seq x y z
N MET A 1 12.13 20.98 -11.27
CA MET A 1 11.11 20.96 -10.18
C MET A 1 9.87 20.11 -10.50
N LYS A 2 9.27 20.17 -11.70
CA LYS A 2 8.04 19.42 -12.07
C LYS A 2 8.16 17.88 -11.94
N ASN A 3 9.34 17.30 -12.13
CA ASN A 3 9.55 15.85 -12.05
C ASN A 3 9.33 15.27 -10.64
N SER A 4 9.76 15.97 -9.58
CA SER A 4 9.61 15.49 -8.19
C SER A 4 8.13 15.41 -7.80
N PHE A 5 7.34 16.43 -8.16
CA PHE A 5 5.88 16.42 -7.95
C PHE A 5 5.19 15.28 -8.70
N LYS A 6 5.55 15.06 -9.97
CA LYS A 6 5.00 13.96 -10.77
C LYS A 6 5.31 12.59 -10.16
N ILE A 7 6.52 12.38 -9.66
CA ILE A 7 6.94 11.15 -8.97
C ILE A 7 6.13 10.93 -7.69
N ASN A 8 5.93 11.98 -6.89
CA ASN A 8 5.15 11.90 -5.66
C ASN A 8 3.68 11.53 -5.93
N ILE A 9 3.07 12.15 -6.94
CA ILE A 9 1.70 11.83 -7.38
C ILE A 9 1.58 10.37 -7.80
N ILE A 10 2.50 9.88 -8.64
CA ILE A 10 2.52 8.48 -9.08
C ILE A 10 2.63 7.54 -7.87
N LYS A 11 3.49 7.88 -6.90
CA LYS A 11 3.69 7.08 -5.70
C LYS A 11 2.46 7.04 -4.81
N TYR A 12 1.75 8.17 -4.69
CA TYR A 12 0.50 8.27 -3.96
C TYR A 12 -0.62 7.47 -4.62
N ASN A 13 -0.77 7.57 -5.94
CA ASN A 13 -1.71 6.77 -6.72
C ASN A 13 -1.43 5.26 -6.62
N TYR A 14 -0.16 4.89 -6.54
CA TYR A 14 0.21 3.49 -6.31
C TYR A 14 -0.13 3.03 -4.88
N LEU A 15 0.07 3.90 -3.88
CA LEU A 15 -0.31 3.64 -2.49
C LEU A 15 -1.81 3.42 -2.35
N THR A 16 -2.65 4.26 -2.96
CA THR A 16 -4.12 4.13 -2.92
C THR A 16 -4.58 2.82 -3.54
N LYS A 17 -4.01 2.42 -4.69
CA LYS A 17 -4.28 1.11 -5.32
C LYS A 17 -3.93 -0.07 -4.41
N ILE A 18 -2.83 0.01 -3.65
CA ILE A 18 -2.45 -1.04 -2.69
C ILE A 18 -3.44 -1.10 -1.52
N ILE A 19 -3.85 0.05 -0.99
CA ILE A 19 -4.82 0.12 0.12
C ILE A 19 -6.15 -0.51 -0.30
N LEU A 20 -6.65 -0.18 -1.50
CA LEU A 20 -7.88 -0.78 -2.02
C LEU A 20 -7.79 -2.31 -2.10
N LYS A 21 -6.67 -2.84 -2.61
CA LYS A 21 -6.44 -4.30 -2.68
C LYS A 21 -6.36 -4.94 -1.28
N ILE A 22 -5.73 -4.28 -0.33
CA ILE A 22 -5.66 -4.73 1.07
C ILE A 22 -7.06 -4.84 1.66
N ASN A 23 -7.92 -3.83 1.47
CA ASN A 23 -9.28 -3.83 2.00
C ASN A 23 -10.11 -4.97 1.39
N ASN A 24 -10.04 -5.16 0.08
CA ASN A 24 -10.74 -6.25 -0.60
C ASN A 24 -10.27 -7.62 -0.10
N LEU A 25 -8.95 -7.82 0.05
CA LEU A 25 -8.39 -9.07 0.58
C LEU A 25 -8.77 -9.28 2.05
N ASN A 26 -8.80 -8.22 2.85
CA ASN A 26 -9.18 -8.32 4.25
C ASN A 26 -10.64 -8.78 4.38
N ASN A 27 -11.55 -8.19 3.60
CA ASN A 27 -12.95 -8.61 3.54
C ASN A 27 -13.10 -10.08 3.09
N HIS A 28 -12.36 -10.50 2.06
CA HIS A 28 -12.33 -11.90 1.62
C HIS A 28 -11.87 -12.86 2.73
N LEU A 29 -10.82 -12.48 3.46
CA LEU A 29 -10.23 -13.30 4.53
C LEU A 29 -11.07 -13.37 5.81
N MET A 30 -11.95 -12.39 6.05
CA MET A 30 -12.90 -12.44 7.18
C MET A 30 -13.80 -13.68 7.11
N ASN A 31 -14.27 -13.99 5.89
CA ASN A 31 -15.10 -15.16 5.63
C ASN A 31 -14.24 -16.43 5.39
N ASN A 32 -13.08 -16.28 4.75
CA ASN A 32 -12.20 -17.39 4.38
C ASN A 32 -11.00 -17.54 5.32
N LYS A 33 -11.25 -17.86 6.59
CA LYS A 33 -10.22 -17.89 7.64
C LYS A 33 -9.07 -18.90 7.41
N LYS A 34 -9.30 -19.95 6.61
CA LYS A 34 -8.29 -20.99 6.29
C LYS A 34 -7.50 -20.71 5.00
N ASP A 35 -7.75 -19.60 4.32
CA ASP A 35 -7.00 -19.21 3.11
C ASP A 35 -5.66 -18.57 3.49
N TYR A 36 -4.64 -19.40 3.71
CA TYR A 36 -3.29 -18.96 4.07
C TYR A 36 -2.53 -18.33 2.90
N ASN A 37 -2.87 -18.71 1.66
CA ASN A 37 -2.26 -18.16 0.46
C ASN A 37 -2.62 -16.68 0.30
N SER A 38 -3.90 -16.33 0.45
CA SER A 38 -4.37 -14.94 0.42
C SER A 38 -3.89 -14.13 1.62
N LYS A 39 -3.71 -14.75 2.80
CA LYS A 39 -3.04 -14.08 3.93
C LYS A 39 -1.59 -13.72 3.60
N ARG A 40 -0.85 -14.62 2.95
CA ARG A 40 0.54 -14.36 2.54
C ARG A 40 0.60 -13.20 1.54
N THR A 41 -0.30 -13.14 0.55
CA THR A 41 -0.35 -12.02 -0.40
C THR A 41 -0.69 -10.71 0.30
N LEU A 42 -1.61 -10.72 1.28
CA LEU A 42 -1.92 -9.57 2.12
C LEU A 42 -0.68 -9.05 2.86
N PHE A 43 0.11 -9.92 3.49
CA PHE A 43 1.37 -9.51 4.16
C PHE A 43 2.38 -8.87 3.21
N ILE A 44 2.52 -9.42 1.99
CA ILE A 44 3.38 -8.85 0.95
C ILE A 44 2.92 -7.43 0.57
N LEU A 45 1.60 -7.23 0.40
CA LEU A 45 1.03 -5.91 0.09
C LEU A 45 1.21 -4.91 1.24
N LEU A 46 1.03 -5.34 2.49
CA LEU A 46 1.31 -4.53 3.68
C LEU A 46 2.77 -4.07 3.72
N ASN A 47 3.72 -4.96 3.40
CA ASN A 47 5.14 -4.62 3.32
C ASN A 47 5.45 -3.64 2.18
N LYS A 48 4.82 -3.79 1.01
CA LYS A 48 4.92 -2.81 -0.08
C LYS A 48 4.36 -1.44 0.34
N LYS A 49 3.21 -1.41 1.02
CA LYS A 49 2.61 -0.19 1.59
C LYS A 49 3.58 0.51 2.54
N LYS A 50 4.19 -0.23 3.48
CA LYS A 50 5.18 0.30 4.43
C LYS A 50 6.37 0.95 3.73
N LYS A 51 6.93 0.32 2.68
CA LYS A 51 8.04 0.88 1.90
C LYS A 51 7.68 2.21 1.21
N ILE A 52 6.46 2.31 0.68
CA ILE A 52 5.99 3.55 0.03
C ILE A 52 5.79 4.66 1.05
N ILE A 53 5.16 4.36 2.18
CA ILE A 53 4.98 5.35 3.24
C ILE A 53 6.34 5.86 3.73
N LYS A 54 7.31 4.96 3.96
CA LYS A 54 8.69 5.35 4.33
C LYS A 54 9.34 6.30 3.32
N TYR A 55 9.09 6.10 2.03
CA TYR A 55 9.55 7.01 0.97
C TYR A 55 8.86 8.38 1.06
N LEU A 56 7.54 8.40 1.24
CA LEU A 56 6.76 9.64 1.33
C LEU A 56 7.12 10.45 2.60
N THR A 57 7.36 9.79 3.72
CA THR A 57 7.80 10.44 4.97
C THR A 57 9.20 11.01 4.84
N LYS A 58 10.13 10.30 4.18
CA LYS A 58 11.51 10.79 3.95
C LYS A 58 11.51 12.07 3.11
N ASN A 59 10.57 12.20 2.19
CA ASN A 59 10.45 13.36 1.32
C ASN A 59 9.53 14.47 1.89
N ASN A 60 9.15 14.38 3.17
CA ASN A 60 8.24 15.31 3.86
C ASN A 60 6.88 15.51 3.16
N VAL A 61 6.45 14.55 2.34
CA VAL A 61 5.15 14.60 1.62
C VAL A 61 4.02 14.13 2.52
N TYR A 62 4.32 13.23 3.46
CA TYR A 62 3.35 12.65 4.38
C TYR A 62 3.85 12.82 5.82
N LYS A 63 3.06 13.50 6.66
CA LYS A 63 3.33 13.65 8.10
C LYS A 63 2.48 12.61 8.84
N LYS A 64 3.13 11.84 9.71
CA LYS A 64 2.51 10.76 10.49
C LYS A 64 1.66 11.33 11.62
#